data_AF-A0A921E8T5-F1
#
_entry.id   AF-A0A921E8T5-F1
#
_cell.length_a   1.000
_cell.length_b   1.000
_cell.length_c   1.000
_cell.angle_alpha   90.00
_cell.angle_beta   90.00
_cell.angle_gamma   90.00
#
_symmetry.space_group_name_H-M   'P 1'
#
loop_
_entity.id
_entity.type
_entity.pdbx_description
1 polymer ?
#
loop_
_entity_poly.entity_id
_entity_poly.type
_entity_poly.pdbx_seq_one_letter_code
_entity_poly.pdbx_strand_id
1 'polypeptide(L)'
;MTLAEEKYEKFLHSSYGAVIFSLVAVAGMFLASDFVRPMPLFGDSGIIFPSINLWLPSELYSWTDYIAIAGQVALAGLLVAVNHFYKISRSSSITFAALFLWLQGMLPSLSTQIHSGLFVGVVVLAAMALMLGSYNIPRNVRSIYLAFFVMSTASLWLKALVPLAVAMLVLGLPAMKVFRLKALIAALLGIATPWWLLFCVGSPVKPEFSWHFSTAIFSTIPRWQLIHLLVAAAFSIAVGMSLTGINMLRIISANSRTRSTNGFLVLMAAVATLLLFVDSDNFPAYLTLINILAAFQIGHFLHIYKGTRLCYGVISALVVIELGLYVWELWI
;
A
#
# COMPACT_ATOMS: atom_id res chain seq x y z
N MET A 1 -16.25 21.30 23.53
CA MET A 1 -14.92 21.15 22.91
C MET A 1 -14.03 22.21 23.54
N THR A 2 -12.83 21.88 24.00
CA THR A 2 -11.91 22.89 24.56
C THR A 2 -11.27 23.70 23.44
N LEU A 3 -10.82 24.94 23.71
CA LEU A 3 -10.16 25.80 22.70
C LEU A 3 -8.90 25.14 22.09
N ALA A 4 -8.23 24.27 22.84
CA ALA A 4 -7.08 23.49 22.38
C ALA A 4 -7.50 22.41 21.36
N GLU A 5 -8.60 21.70 21.63
CA GLU A 5 -9.16 20.68 20.71
C GLU A 5 -9.52 21.30 19.35
N GLU A 6 -10.12 22.50 19.35
CA GLU A 6 -10.53 23.18 18.12
C GLU A 6 -9.32 23.64 17.27
N LYS A 7 -8.25 24.14 17.91
CA LYS A 7 -7.02 24.53 17.21
C LYS A 7 -6.30 23.31 16.62
N TYR A 8 -6.23 22.21 17.36
CA TYR A 8 -5.62 20.97 16.89
C TYR A 8 -6.40 20.35 15.72
N GLU A 9 -7.72 20.36 15.79
CA GLU A 9 -8.55 19.91 14.67
C GLU A 9 -8.33 20.77 13.41
N LYS A 10 -8.30 22.10 13.54
CA LYS A 10 -7.98 22.99 12.42
C LYS A 10 -6.62 22.66 11.82
N PHE A 11 -5.64 22.31 12.66
CA PHE A 11 -4.31 21.88 12.21
C PHE A 11 -4.37 20.57 11.42
N LEU A 12 -4.99 19.51 11.96
CA LEU A 12 -5.11 18.19 11.32
C LEU A 12 -5.78 18.23 9.95
N HIS A 13 -6.80 19.09 9.80
CA HIS A 13 -7.49 19.26 8.52
C HIS A 13 -6.83 20.26 7.59
N SER A 14 -5.86 21.04 8.07
CA SER A 14 -5.11 21.98 7.24
C SER A 14 -4.09 21.25 6.38
N SER A 15 -3.88 21.73 5.15
CA SER A 15 -2.80 21.26 4.30
C SER A 15 -1.42 21.48 4.96
N TYR A 16 -1.27 22.54 5.75
CA TYR A 16 -0.04 22.84 6.49
C TYR A 16 0.29 21.76 7.53
N GLY A 17 -0.70 21.30 8.29
CA GLY A 17 -0.50 20.23 9.27
C GLY A 17 -0.10 18.92 8.61
N ALA A 18 -0.73 18.56 7.49
CA ALA A 18 -0.35 17.37 6.73
C ALA A 18 1.09 17.46 6.18
N VAL A 19 1.51 18.63 5.69
CA VAL A 19 2.91 18.84 5.26
C VAL A 19 3.88 18.68 6.43
N ILE A 20 3.58 19.27 7.59
CA ILE A 20 4.44 19.13 8.78
C ILE A 20 4.53 17.67 9.22
N PHE A 21 3.41 16.94 9.27
CA PHE A 21 3.42 15.50 9.58
C PHE A 21 4.28 14.70 8.60
N SER A 22 4.17 14.99 7.30
CA SER A 22 5.00 14.32 6.28
C SER A 22 6.48 14.65 6.43
N LEU A 23 6.83 15.91 6.75
CA LEU A 23 8.21 16.32 6.97
C LEU A 23 8.79 15.66 8.21
N VAL A 24 8.01 15.55 9.29
CA VAL A 24 8.45 14.85 10.52
C VAL A 24 8.65 13.36 10.25
N ALA A 25 7.74 12.70 9.54
CA ALA A 25 7.90 11.28 9.17
C ALA A 25 9.17 11.06 8.33
N VAL A 26 9.38 11.89 7.31
CA VAL A 26 10.55 11.81 6.43
C VAL A 26 11.83 12.11 7.21
N ALA A 27 11.85 13.15 8.03
CA ALA A 27 12.99 13.46 8.91
C ALA A 27 13.28 12.30 9.87
N GLY A 28 12.26 11.64 10.42
CA GLY A 28 12.40 10.43 11.23
C GLY A 28 13.04 9.26 10.46
N MET A 29 12.66 9.06 9.20
CA MET A 29 13.30 8.05 8.34
C MET A 29 14.77 8.38 8.05
N PHE A 30 15.09 9.66 7.79
CA PHE A 30 16.47 10.11 7.61
C PHE A 30 17.31 9.96 8.88
N LEU A 31 16.76 10.27 10.05
CA LEU A 31 17.49 10.04 11.30
C LEU A 31 17.73 8.54 11.50
N ALA A 32 16.73 7.72 11.20
CA ALA A 32 16.84 6.29 11.40
C ALA A 32 17.79 5.58 10.43
N SER A 33 18.11 6.14 9.26
CA SER A 33 19.06 5.52 8.33
C SER A 33 20.45 5.35 8.93
N ASP A 34 20.85 6.26 9.82
CA ASP A 34 22.17 6.20 10.45
C ASP A 34 22.23 5.25 11.66
N PHE A 35 21.08 5.00 12.30
CA PHE A 35 21.02 4.24 13.56
C PHE A 35 20.47 2.82 13.40
N VAL A 36 19.56 2.59 12.46
CA VAL A 36 18.82 1.33 12.34
C VAL A 36 19.55 0.39 11.40
N ARG A 37 19.70 -0.87 11.82
CA ARG A 37 20.27 -1.90 10.95
C ARG A 37 19.25 -2.30 9.88
N PRO A 38 19.65 -2.37 8.60
CA PRO A 38 18.76 -2.84 7.54
C PRO A 38 18.30 -4.27 7.85
N MET A 39 16.99 -4.48 7.79
CA MET A 39 16.39 -5.81 7.85
C MET A 39 16.86 -6.64 6.65
N PRO A 40 17.29 -7.91 6.85
CA PRO A 40 17.71 -8.76 5.75
C PRO A 40 16.53 -9.01 4.81
N LEU A 41 16.63 -8.49 3.58
CA LEU A 41 15.64 -8.71 2.54
C LEU A 41 15.74 -10.14 2.00
N PHE A 42 14.58 -10.76 1.77
CA PHE A 42 14.49 -12.08 1.16
C PHE A 42 15.00 -12.01 -0.28
N GLY A 43 15.58 -13.12 -0.76
CA GLY A 43 16.26 -13.22 -2.06
C GLY A 43 15.38 -12.90 -3.27
N ASP A 44 15.79 -13.33 -4.47
CA ASP A 44 15.09 -12.91 -5.68
C ASP A 44 13.65 -13.44 -5.74
N SER A 45 12.68 -12.53 -5.58
CA SER A 45 11.24 -12.81 -5.65
C SER A 45 10.65 -12.64 -7.06
N GLY A 46 11.51 -12.46 -8.09
CA GLY A 46 11.14 -12.34 -9.49
C GLY A 46 10.68 -13.65 -10.13
N ILE A 47 9.81 -13.57 -11.16
CA ILE A 47 9.44 -14.77 -11.95
C ILE A 47 10.42 -15.00 -13.11
N ILE A 48 10.79 -13.92 -13.79
CA ILE A 48 11.68 -13.95 -14.96
C ILE A 48 12.83 -12.96 -14.77
N PHE A 49 12.52 -11.77 -14.27
CA PHE A 49 13.48 -10.70 -14.06
C PHE A 49 13.78 -10.52 -12.59
N PRO A 50 14.97 -10.03 -12.23
CA PRO A 50 15.34 -9.80 -10.84
C PRO A 50 14.40 -8.80 -10.18
N SER A 51 14.10 -9.05 -8.91
CA SER A 51 13.30 -8.19 -8.04
C SER A 51 13.95 -6.83 -7.76
N ILE A 52 13.13 -5.84 -7.35
CA ILE A 52 13.53 -4.43 -7.27
C ILE A 52 14.69 -4.14 -6.31
N ASN A 53 14.84 -4.96 -5.26
CA ASN A 53 15.96 -4.90 -4.33
C ASN A 53 17.32 -5.17 -5.00
N LEU A 54 17.33 -5.77 -6.18
CA LEU A 54 18.55 -6.11 -6.94
C LEU A 54 18.78 -5.17 -8.15
N TRP A 55 17.94 -4.13 -8.32
CA TRP A 55 18.04 -3.25 -9.49
C TRP A 55 19.17 -2.24 -9.38
N LEU A 56 19.61 -1.91 -8.17
CA LEU A 56 20.61 -0.87 -7.98
C LEU A 56 22.02 -1.39 -8.33
N PRO A 57 22.77 -0.68 -9.19
CA PRO A 57 24.19 -0.95 -9.40
C PRO A 57 24.99 -0.78 -8.11
N SER A 58 26.14 -1.47 -8.04
CA SER A 58 26.98 -1.47 -6.84
C SER A 58 27.51 -0.10 -6.42
N GLU A 59 27.66 0.80 -7.39
CA GLU A 59 28.13 2.17 -7.19
C GLU A 59 27.12 3.05 -6.44
N LEU A 60 25.84 2.69 -6.48
CA LEU A 60 24.75 3.44 -5.84
C LEU A 60 24.34 2.86 -4.48
N TYR A 61 25.02 1.81 -3.99
CA TYR A 61 24.69 1.21 -2.68
C TYR A 61 24.84 2.18 -1.51
N SER A 62 25.74 3.16 -1.59
CA SER A 62 25.85 4.20 -0.55
C SER A 62 24.68 5.18 -0.53
N TRP A 63 23.86 5.20 -1.58
CA TRP A 63 22.70 6.08 -1.73
C TRP A 63 21.36 5.33 -1.66
N THR A 64 21.36 4.03 -1.37
CA THR A 64 20.14 3.20 -1.33
C THR A 64 19.08 3.79 -0.43
N ASP A 65 19.50 4.29 0.73
CA ASP A 65 18.57 4.68 1.78
C ASP A 65 17.82 5.96 1.40
N TYR A 66 18.56 6.90 0.82
CA TYR A 66 18.00 8.13 0.27
C TYR A 66 17.08 7.85 -0.92
N ILE A 67 17.43 6.90 -1.78
CA ILE A 67 16.60 6.50 -2.91
C ILE A 67 15.32 5.80 -2.42
N ALA A 68 15.40 4.97 -1.38
CA ALA A 68 14.24 4.32 -0.77
C ALA A 68 13.28 5.34 -0.15
N ILE A 69 13.79 6.29 0.65
CA ILE A 69 13.00 7.36 1.25
C ILE A 69 12.34 8.21 0.15
N ALA A 70 13.09 8.58 -0.90
CA ALA A 70 12.53 9.28 -2.05
C ALA A 70 11.44 8.46 -2.75
N GLY A 71 11.59 7.13 -2.83
CA GLY A 71 10.58 6.20 -3.32
C GLY A 71 9.29 6.21 -2.48
N GLN A 72 9.41 6.24 -1.14
CA GLN A 72 8.25 6.36 -0.25
C GLN A 72 7.50 7.69 -0.46
N VAL A 73 8.25 8.80 -0.58
CA VAL A 73 7.67 10.12 -0.86
C VAL A 73 7.00 10.16 -2.24
N ALA A 74 7.61 9.55 -3.26
CA ALA A 74 7.02 9.44 -4.60
C ALA A 74 5.71 8.63 -4.57
N LEU A 75 5.69 7.51 -3.82
CA LEU A 75 4.51 6.69 -3.60
C LEU A 75 3.41 7.47 -2.86
N ALA A 76 3.78 8.26 -1.85
CA ALA A 76 2.86 9.18 -1.19
C ALA A 76 2.29 10.23 -2.15
N GLY A 77 3.12 10.78 -3.05
CA GLY A 77 2.68 11.68 -4.13
C GLY A 77 1.69 11.01 -5.09
N LEU A 78 1.91 9.74 -5.44
CA LEU A 78 0.98 8.96 -6.25
C LEU A 78 -0.37 8.78 -5.54
N LEU A 79 -0.38 8.54 -4.22
CA LEU A 79 -1.61 8.51 -3.43
C LEU A 79 -2.40 9.82 -3.50
N VAL A 80 -1.70 10.97 -3.39
CA VAL A 80 -2.32 12.30 -3.56
C VAL A 80 -2.96 12.42 -4.94
N ALA A 81 -2.23 12.02 -6.00
CA ALA A 81 -2.71 12.09 -7.38
C ALA A 81 -3.95 11.22 -7.58
N VAL A 82 -3.91 9.95 -7.13
CA VAL A 82 -5.04 9.01 -7.25
C VAL A 82 -6.26 9.54 -6.50
N ASN A 83 -6.09 10.04 -5.27
CA ASN A 83 -7.20 10.62 -4.53
C ASN A 83 -7.76 11.87 -5.22
N HIS A 84 -6.90 12.72 -5.80
CA HIS A 84 -7.31 13.92 -6.52
C HIS A 84 -8.14 13.59 -7.78
N PHE A 85 -7.67 12.68 -8.63
CA PHE A 85 -8.34 12.32 -9.88
C PHE A 85 -9.67 11.60 -9.66
N TYR A 86 -9.72 10.67 -8.71
CA TYR A 86 -10.90 9.82 -8.51
C TYR A 86 -11.82 10.30 -7.39
N LYS A 87 -11.43 11.37 -6.67
CA LYS A 87 -12.15 11.95 -5.53
C LYS A 87 -12.65 10.86 -4.58
N ILE A 88 -11.75 9.93 -4.24
CA ILE A 88 -12.05 8.75 -3.43
C ILE A 88 -12.57 9.20 -2.06
N SER A 89 -11.93 10.21 -1.48
CA SER A 89 -12.42 10.92 -0.31
C SER A 89 -12.57 12.42 -0.60
N ARG A 90 -13.56 13.05 0.05
CA ARG A 90 -13.75 14.51 0.06
C ARG A 90 -12.73 15.25 0.94
N SER A 91 -11.84 14.54 1.64
CA SER A 91 -10.76 15.13 2.44
C SER A 91 -9.63 15.72 1.58
N SER A 92 -8.82 16.62 2.17
CA SER A 92 -7.61 17.16 1.53
C SER A 92 -6.69 16.01 1.10
N SER A 93 -6.27 16.02 -0.16
CA SER A 93 -5.49 14.93 -0.76
C SER A 93 -4.14 14.71 -0.09
N ILE A 94 -3.58 15.74 0.54
CA ILE A 94 -2.25 15.71 1.18
C ILE A 94 -2.29 14.94 2.51
N THR A 95 -3.43 14.92 3.20
CA THR A 95 -3.57 14.22 4.50
C THR A 95 -3.36 12.71 4.34
N PHE A 96 -3.81 12.11 3.23
CA PHE A 96 -3.58 10.68 2.96
C PHE A 96 -2.11 10.33 2.80
N ALA A 97 -1.36 11.17 2.10
CA ALA A 97 0.08 11.00 1.92
C ALA A 97 0.83 11.12 3.25
N ALA A 98 0.47 12.10 4.08
CA ALA A 98 1.07 12.26 5.41
C ALA A 98 0.82 11.02 6.29
N LEU A 99 -0.40 10.49 6.30
CA LEU A 99 -0.75 9.29 7.07
C LEU A 99 -0.04 8.03 6.58
N PHE A 100 0.11 7.87 5.26
CA PHE A 100 0.88 6.76 4.69
C PHE A 100 2.36 6.84 5.11
N LEU A 101 2.97 8.02 4.99
CA LEU A 101 4.36 8.21 5.41
C LEU A 101 4.54 8.00 6.92
N TRP A 102 3.55 8.37 7.72
CA TRP A 102 3.53 8.12 9.16
C TRP A 102 3.51 6.60 9.46
N LEU A 103 2.60 5.85 8.82
CA LEU A 103 2.52 4.39 8.94
C LEU A 103 3.76 3.65 8.39
N GLN A 104 4.47 4.21 7.42
CA GLN A 104 5.77 3.68 7.01
C GLN A 104 6.88 4.06 8.00
N GLY A 105 6.76 5.24 8.61
CA GLY A 105 7.69 5.77 9.59
C GLY A 105 7.76 4.94 10.87
N MET A 106 6.76 4.10 11.19
CA MET A 106 6.87 3.17 12.31
C MET A 106 7.79 1.96 12.05
N LEU A 107 8.17 1.68 10.79
CA LEU A 107 9.22 0.70 10.44
C LEU A 107 10.36 1.31 9.62
N PRO A 108 11.25 2.10 10.23
CA PRO A 108 12.43 2.62 9.56
C PRO A 108 13.29 1.54 8.89
N SER A 109 13.50 0.36 9.47
CA SER A 109 14.35 -0.69 8.87
C SER A 109 13.86 -1.17 7.52
N LEU A 110 12.56 -1.11 7.25
CA LEU A 110 11.99 -1.39 5.93
C LEU A 110 11.91 -0.11 5.09
N SER A 111 11.50 1.01 5.67
CA SER A 111 11.27 2.25 4.93
C SER A 111 12.53 2.91 4.38
N THR A 112 13.70 2.64 4.97
CA THR A 112 15.01 3.07 4.46
C THR A 112 15.59 2.12 3.43
N GLN A 113 14.92 1.03 3.05
CA GLN A 113 15.45 0.08 2.06
C GLN A 113 14.60 0.04 0.79
N ILE A 114 15.24 -0.36 -0.32
CA ILE A 114 14.50 -0.63 -1.57
C ILE A 114 13.91 -2.03 -1.46
N HIS A 115 12.62 -2.10 -1.13
CA HIS A 115 11.89 -3.35 -0.97
C HIS A 115 10.77 -3.52 -2.00
N SER A 116 10.31 -4.76 -2.16
CA SER A 116 9.23 -5.16 -3.10
C SER A 116 7.92 -4.38 -2.89
N GLY A 117 7.64 -3.93 -1.67
CA GLY A 117 6.46 -3.13 -1.34
C GLY A 117 6.37 -1.76 -1.99
N LEU A 118 7.49 -1.08 -2.25
CA LEU A 118 7.48 0.16 -3.04
C LEU A 118 6.93 -0.10 -4.45
N PHE A 119 7.42 -1.17 -5.08
CA PHE A 119 7.01 -1.57 -6.42
C PHE A 119 5.53 -2.01 -6.45
N VAL A 120 5.09 -2.84 -5.49
CA VAL A 120 3.68 -3.23 -5.38
C VAL A 120 2.79 -2.04 -5.14
N GLY A 121 3.17 -1.11 -4.27
CA GLY A 121 2.41 0.10 -4.00
C GLY A 121 2.14 0.89 -5.28
N VAL A 122 3.18 1.16 -6.08
CA VAL A 122 3.05 1.90 -7.34
C VAL A 122 2.14 1.18 -8.33
N VAL A 123 2.41 -0.11 -8.57
CA VAL A 123 1.70 -0.92 -9.57
C VAL A 123 0.24 -1.10 -9.19
N VAL A 124 -0.04 -1.45 -7.93
CA VAL A 124 -1.40 -1.68 -7.44
C VAL A 124 -2.18 -0.38 -7.41
N LEU A 125 -1.60 0.74 -6.98
CA LEU A 125 -2.29 2.04 -7.03
C LEU A 125 -2.61 2.47 -8.47
N ALA A 126 -1.70 2.26 -9.41
CA ALA A 126 -1.95 2.54 -10.82
C ALA A 126 -3.09 1.66 -11.38
N ALA A 127 -3.08 0.36 -11.06
CA ALA A 127 -4.16 -0.56 -11.46
C ALA A 127 -5.50 -0.17 -10.81
N MET A 128 -5.49 0.16 -9.52
CA MET A 128 -6.68 0.62 -8.79
C MET A 128 -7.23 1.91 -9.39
N ALA A 129 -6.39 2.88 -9.73
CA ALA A 129 -6.79 4.11 -10.43
C ALA A 129 -7.53 3.81 -11.74
N LEU A 130 -6.94 2.95 -12.58
CA LEU A 130 -7.58 2.52 -13.84
C LEU A 130 -8.93 1.83 -13.60
N MET A 131 -9.03 0.99 -12.57
CA MET A 131 -10.29 0.32 -12.20
C MET A 131 -11.34 1.29 -11.67
N LEU A 132 -10.96 2.26 -10.82
CA LEU A 132 -11.84 3.31 -10.31
C LEU A 132 -12.40 4.18 -11.45
N GLY A 133 -11.61 4.42 -12.50
CA GLY A 133 -12.06 5.11 -13.71
C GLY A 133 -13.08 4.34 -14.55
N SER A 134 -13.18 3.03 -14.36
CA SER A 134 -14.15 2.18 -15.05
C SER A 134 -15.48 2.01 -14.31
N TYR A 135 -15.63 2.58 -13.11
CA TYR A 135 -16.82 2.41 -12.26
C TYR A 135 -18.12 2.66 -13.03
N ASN A 136 -19.00 1.65 -13.04
CA ASN A 136 -20.31 1.69 -13.69
C ASN A 136 -20.30 2.10 -15.19
N ILE A 137 -19.14 2.03 -15.86
CA ILE A 137 -18.98 2.29 -17.30
C ILE A 137 -18.46 0.99 -17.94
N PRO A 138 -19.34 0.00 -18.19
CA PRO A 138 -18.92 -1.31 -18.68
C PRO A 138 -18.36 -1.31 -20.11
N ARG A 139 -18.50 -0.18 -20.81
CA ARG A 139 -17.95 0.03 -22.15
C ARG A 139 -16.47 0.45 -22.10
N ASN A 140 -15.95 0.89 -20.96
CA ASN A 140 -14.55 1.28 -20.81
C ASN A 140 -13.63 0.05 -20.59
N VAL A 141 -13.69 -0.85 -21.55
CA VAL A 141 -12.95 -2.12 -21.57
C VAL A 141 -11.43 -1.88 -21.63
N ARG A 142 -11.01 -0.75 -22.21
CA ARG A 142 -9.60 -0.33 -22.30
C ARG A 142 -8.96 -0.15 -20.93
N SER A 143 -9.64 0.52 -20.00
CA SER A 143 -9.10 0.77 -18.65
C SER A 143 -8.89 -0.53 -17.88
N ILE A 144 -9.82 -1.48 -18.05
CA ILE A 144 -9.75 -2.80 -17.43
C ILE A 144 -8.58 -3.60 -18.02
N TYR A 145 -8.49 -3.67 -19.35
CA TYR A 145 -7.36 -4.29 -20.03
C TYR A 145 -6.02 -3.73 -19.53
N LEU A 146 -5.88 -2.40 -19.46
CA LEU A 146 -4.66 -1.73 -19.01
C LEU A 146 -4.34 -2.05 -17.54
N ALA A 147 -5.33 -2.11 -16.65
CA ALA A 147 -5.10 -2.45 -15.25
C ALA A 147 -4.48 -3.84 -15.11
N PHE A 148 -5.07 -4.84 -15.77
CA PHE A 148 -4.55 -6.21 -15.76
C PHE A 148 -3.25 -6.38 -16.53
N PHE A 149 -3.06 -5.62 -17.61
CA PHE A 149 -1.81 -5.57 -18.37
C PHE A 149 -0.66 -5.05 -17.51
N VAL A 150 -0.85 -3.94 -16.80
CA VAL A 150 0.16 -3.36 -15.90
C VAL A 150 0.49 -4.33 -14.76
N MET A 151 -0.51 -4.92 -14.11
CA MET A 151 -0.27 -5.90 -13.05
C MET A 151 0.45 -7.16 -13.56
N SER A 152 0.04 -7.70 -14.70
CA SER A 152 0.66 -8.91 -15.28
C SER A 152 2.08 -8.64 -15.76
N THR A 153 2.33 -7.47 -16.36
CA THR A 153 3.68 -7.07 -16.76
C THR A 153 4.58 -6.92 -15.53
N ALA A 154 4.11 -6.23 -14.49
CA ALA A 154 4.87 -6.07 -13.27
C ALA A 154 5.09 -7.40 -12.52
N SER A 155 4.20 -8.39 -12.66
CA SER A 155 4.37 -9.71 -12.04
C SER A 155 5.60 -10.47 -12.54
N LEU A 156 6.15 -10.11 -13.70
CA LEU A 156 7.39 -10.70 -14.23
C LEU A 156 8.60 -10.43 -13.32
N TRP A 157 8.59 -9.29 -12.62
CA TRP A 157 9.61 -8.87 -11.66
C TRP A 157 9.26 -9.24 -10.21
N LEU A 158 8.00 -9.59 -9.93
CA LEU A 158 7.57 -9.84 -8.56
C LEU A 158 6.36 -10.79 -8.48
N LYS A 159 6.56 -11.95 -7.85
CA LYS A 159 5.54 -13.00 -7.68
C LYS A 159 4.30 -12.53 -6.90
N ALA A 160 4.46 -11.65 -5.93
CA ALA A 160 3.38 -11.14 -5.06
C ALA A 160 2.21 -10.46 -5.82
N LEU A 161 2.47 -9.97 -7.04
CA LEU A 161 1.45 -9.30 -7.85
C LEU A 161 0.47 -10.28 -8.51
N VAL A 162 0.84 -11.55 -8.70
CA VAL A 162 -0.03 -12.57 -9.28
C VAL A 162 -1.30 -12.80 -8.45
N PRO A 163 -1.22 -13.15 -7.14
CA PRO A 163 -2.42 -13.34 -6.33
C PRO A 163 -3.24 -12.06 -6.19
N LEU A 164 -2.61 -10.88 -6.14
CA LEU A 164 -3.30 -9.60 -6.13
C LEU A 164 -4.06 -9.34 -7.43
N ALA A 165 -3.50 -9.70 -8.59
CA ALA A 165 -4.18 -9.59 -9.88
C ALA A 165 -5.39 -10.53 -9.94
N VAL A 166 -5.25 -11.76 -9.46
CA VAL A 166 -6.37 -12.73 -9.37
C VAL A 166 -7.47 -12.19 -8.46
N ALA A 167 -7.11 -11.64 -7.30
CA ALA A 167 -8.07 -11.04 -6.38
C ALA A 167 -8.79 -9.84 -7.00
N MET A 168 -8.08 -8.99 -7.74
CA MET A 168 -8.68 -7.85 -8.46
C MET A 168 -9.64 -8.31 -9.56
N LEU A 169 -9.35 -9.44 -10.22
CA LEU A 169 -10.23 -10.06 -11.21
C LEU A 169 -11.51 -10.61 -10.58
N VAL A 170 -11.39 -11.38 -9.50
CA VAL A 170 -12.52 -12.07 -8.87
C VAL A 170 -13.37 -11.13 -8.03
N LEU A 171 -12.74 -10.27 -7.23
CA LEU A 171 -13.43 -9.41 -6.26
C LEU A 171 -13.54 -7.97 -6.76
N GLY A 172 -12.54 -7.46 -7.48
CA GLY A 172 -12.51 -6.08 -7.95
C GLY A 172 -13.50 -5.77 -9.07
N LEU A 173 -13.62 -6.64 -10.07
CA LEU A 173 -14.56 -6.45 -11.18
C LEU A 173 -16.04 -6.42 -10.72
N PRO A 174 -16.51 -7.35 -9.86
CA PRO A 174 -17.84 -7.24 -9.27
C PRO A 174 -17.99 -6.02 -8.37
N ALA A 175 -16.98 -5.70 -7.55
CA ALA A 175 -17.03 -4.54 -6.66
C ALA A 175 -17.27 -3.23 -7.42
N MET A 176 -16.68 -3.07 -8.61
CA MET A 176 -16.86 -1.90 -9.49
C MET A 176 -18.13 -1.93 -10.35
N LYS A 177 -18.95 -2.99 -10.25
CA LYS A 177 -20.15 -3.23 -11.07
C LYS A 177 -19.87 -3.32 -12.57
N VAL A 178 -18.70 -3.83 -12.94
CA VAL A 178 -18.28 -3.96 -14.35
C VAL A 178 -18.21 -5.42 -14.80
N PHE A 179 -18.56 -6.37 -13.93
CA PHE A 179 -18.50 -7.79 -14.23
C PHE A 179 -19.43 -8.19 -15.38
N ARG A 180 -18.85 -8.32 -16.58
CA ARG A 180 -19.49 -8.74 -17.84
C ARG A 180 -18.48 -9.52 -18.66
N LEU A 181 -18.96 -10.35 -19.59
CA LEU A 181 -18.11 -11.17 -20.44
C LEU A 181 -17.03 -10.35 -21.18
N LYS A 182 -17.38 -9.17 -21.71
CA LYS A 182 -16.41 -8.29 -22.39
C LYS A 182 -15.31 -7.77 -21.46
N ALA A 183 -15.66 -7.44 -20.21
CA ALA A 183 -14.69 -7.01 -19.21
C ALA A 183 -13.79 -8.17 -18.75
N LEU A 184 -14.36 -9.36 -18.60
CA LEU A 184 -13.62 -10.58 -18.28
C LEU A 184 -12.62 -10.92 -19.39
N ILE A 185 -13.05 -10.92 -20.66
CA ILE A 185 -12.17 -11.17 -21.81
C ILE A 185 -11.04 -10.14 -21.83
N ALA A 186 -11.33 -8.86 -21.59
CA ALA A 186 -10.31 -7.83 -21.56
C ALA A 186 -9.32 -7.97 -20.41
N ALA A 187 -9.80 -8.38 -19.22
CA ALA A 187 -8.93 -8.69 -18.10
C ALA A 187 -8.01 -9.86 -18.42
N LEU A 188 -8.55 -10.96 -18.97
CA LEU A 188 -7.78 -12.14 -19.37
C LEU A 188 -6.78 -11.83 -20.48
N LEU A 189 -7.17 -11.03 -21.48
CA LEU A 189 -6.25 -10.54 -22.52
C LEU A 189 -5.15 -9.67 -21.92
N GLY A 190 -5.48 -8.79 -20.98
CA GLY A 190 -4.49 -7.98 -20.26
C GLY A 190 -3.48 -8.85 -19.53
N ILE A 191 -3.94 -9.91 -18.87
CA ILE A 191 -3.08 -10.88 -18.21
C ILE A 191 -2.20 -11.61 -19.22
N ALA A 192 -2.77 -12.13 -20.31
CA ALA A 192 -2.05 -12.97 -21.28
C ALA A 192 -1.05 -12.20 -22.16
N THR A 193 -1.32 -10.92 -22.47
CA THR A 193 -0.50 -10.13 -23.41
C THR A 193 0.99 -10.09 -23.06
N PRO A 194 1.44 -9.72 -21.84
CA PRO A 194 2.87 -9.63 -21.55
C PRO A 194 3.59 -10.98 -21.67
N TRP A 195 2.94 -12.08 -21.28
CA TRP A 195 3.49 -13.43 -21.44
C TRP A 195 3.60 -13.84 -22.91
N TRP A 196 2.59 -13.50 -23.72
CA TRP A 196 2.64 -13.74 -25.16
C TRP A 196 3.76 -12.94 -25.83
N LEU A 197 3.94 -11.68 -25.45
CA LEU A 197 5.02 -10.84 -25.97
C LEU A 197 6.40 -11.41 -25.62
N LEU A 198 6.60 -11.87 -24.39
CA LEU A 198 7.85 -12.53 -24.00
C LEU A 198 8.12 -13.80 -24.79
N PHE A 199 7.09 -14.60 -25.03
CA PHE A 199 7.18 -15.79 -25.87
C PHE A 199 7.60 -15.43 -27.31
N CYS A 200 7.02 -14.37 -27.91
CA CYS A 200 7.38 -13.92 -29.25
C CYS A 200 8.81 -13.37 -29.35
N VAL A 201 9.33 -12.74 -28.30
CA VAL A 201 10.71 -12.21 -28.26
C VAL A 201 11.75 -13.33 -28.12
N GLY A 202 11.34 -14.55 -27.74
CA GLY A 202 12.24 -15.69 -27.60
C GLY A 202 13.05 -15.69 -26.31
N SER A 203 12.61 -14.96 -25.28
CA SER A 203 13.22 -15.06 -23.95
C SER A 203 13.01 -16.47 -23.40
N PRO A 204 14.04 -17.15 -22.83
CA PRO A 204 13.86 -18.48 -22.26
C PRO A 204 12.97 -18.40 -21.03
N VAL A 205 11.65 -18.57 -21.23
CA VAL A 205 10.66 -18.59 -20.16
C VAL A 205 10.70 -19.98 -19.52
N LYS A 206 11.55 -20.15 -18.50
CA LYS A 206 11.36 -21.18 -17.48
C LYS A 206 10.80 -20.47 -16.24
N PRO A 207 9.48 -20.25 -16.18
CA PRO A 207 8.92 -19.49 -15.09
C PRO A 207 8.99 -20.34 -13.84
N GLU A 208 9.76 -19.91 -12.84
CA GLU A 208 9.85 -20.60 -11.57
C GLU A 208 8.65 -20.23 -10.69
N PHE A 209 7.56 -20.97 -10.89
CA PHE A 209 6.39 -20.94 -10.01
C PHE A 209 6.62 -21.83 -8.78
N SER A 210 7.57 -21.42 -7.94
CA SER A 210 7.74 -21.97 -6.60
C SER A 210 6.89 -21.17 -5.62
N TRP A 211 5.69 -21.67 -5.32
CA TRP A 211 4.88 -21.17 -4.21
C TRP A 211 5.00 -22.14 -3.05
N HIS A 212 5.83 -21.79 -2.08
CA HIS A 212 6.01 -22.62 -0.88
C HIS A 212 5.68 -21.76 0.34
N PHE A 213 5.03 -22.38 1.33
CA PHE A 213 4.90 -21.74 2.63
C PHE A 213 6.30 -21.66 3.25
N SER A 214 6.92 -20.50 3.11
CA SER A 214 8.29 -20.29 3.53
C SER A 214 8.32 -19.91 5.00
N THR A 215 9.18 -20.56 5.77
CA THR A 215 9.48 -20.12 7.13
C THR A 215 10.69 -19.19 7.17
N ALA A 216 11.17 -18.74 6.00
CA ALA A 216 12.38 -17.92 5.87
C ALA A 216 12.32 -16.64 6.70
N ILE A 217 11.13 -16.04 6.85
CA ILE A 217 10.94 -14.87 7.72
C ILE A 217 11.30 -15.16 9.19
N PHE A 218 10.98 -16.36 9.68
CA PHE A 218 11.24 -16.78 11.06
C PHE A 218 12.69 -17.22 11.29
N SER A 219 13.42 -17.57 10.24
CA SER A 219 14.81 -18.05 10.32
C SER A 219 15.86 -16.98 9.97
N THR A 220 15.51 -16.02 9.10
CA THR A 220 16.47 -15.04 8.53
C THR A 220 16.52 -13.75 9.33
N ILE A 221 15.39 -13.31 9.88
CA ILE A 221 15.29 -12.06 10.64
C ILE A 221 15.66 -12.32 12.12
N PRO A 222 16.51 -11.47 12.73
CA PRO A 222 16.77 -11.52 14.17
C PRO A 222 15.47 -11.47 14.99
N ARG A 223 15.36 -12.29 16.04
CA ARG A 223 14.12 -12.46 16.82
C ARG A 223 13.50 -11.14 17.29
N TRP A 224 14.33 -10.18 17.73
CA TRP A 224 13.86 -8.88 18.21
C TRP A 224 13.25 -8.02 17.10
N GLN A 225 13.90 -7.96 15.94
CA GLN A 225 13.38 -7.26 14.76
C GLN A 225 12.12 -7.94 14.21
N LEU A 226 12.06 -9.27 14.26
CA LEU A 226 10.89 -10.02 13.85
C LEU A 226 9.67 -9.73 14.74
N ILE A 227 9.86 -9.67 16.06
CA ILE A 227 8.77 -9.33 16.99
C ILE A 227 8.24 -7.93 16.68
N HIS A 228 9.14 -6.97 16.50
CA HIS A 228 8.75 -5.60 16.15
C HIS A 228 7.98 -5.55 14.83
N LEU A 229 8.48 -6.20 13.76
CA LEU A 229 7.82 -6.31 12.47
C LEU A 229 6.40 -6.88 12.59
N LEU A 230 6.23 -7.95 13.35
CA LEU A 230 4.92 -8.60 13.56
C LEU A 230 3.97 -7.71 14.35
N VAL A 231 4.45 -7.03 15.39
CA VAL A 231 3.64 -6.09 16.18
C VAL A 231 3.19 -4.93 15.31
N ALA A 232 4.09 -4.36 14.52
CA ALA A 232 3.77 -3.24 13.66
C ALA A 232 2.83 -3.64 12.51
N ALA A 233 3.02 -4.81 11.91
CA ALA A 233 2.07 -5.36 10.94
C ALA A 233 0.68 -5.61 11.56
N ALA A 234 0.63 -6.21 12.75
CA ALA A 234 -0.61 -6.43 13.48
C ALA A 234 -1.32 -5.11 13.82
N PHE A 235 -0.54 -4.08 14.19
CA PHE A 235 -1.05 -2.74 14.44
C PHE A 235 -1.68 -2.14 13.18
N SER A 236 -1.00 -2.15 12.03
CA SER A 236 -1.55 -1.65 10.76
C SER A 236 -2.82 -2.38 10.34
N ILE A 237 -2.86 -3.70 10.49
CA ILE A 237 -4.05 -4.50 10.20
C ILE A 237 -5.19 -4.10 11.15
N ALA A 238 -4.92 -4.01 12.46
CA ALA A 238 -5.91 -3.64 13.45
C ALA A 238 -6.49 -2.25 13.17
N VAL A 239 -5.62 -1.24 12.96
CA VAL A 239 -6.03 0.12 12.63
C VAL A 239 -6.84 0.16 11.34
N GLY A 240 -6.35 -0.45 10.27
CA GLY A 240 -7.04 -0.48 8.98
C GLY A 240 -8.41 -1.14 9.07
N MET A 241 -8.53 -2.30 9.73
CA MET A 241 -9.77 -3.06 9.84
C MET A 241 -10.77 -2.42 10.80
N SER A 242 -10.33 -1.94 11.98
CA SER A 242 -11.19 -1.25 12.94
C SER A 242 -11.78 0.03 12.34
N LEU A 243 -10.95 0.85 11.70
CA LEU A 243 -11.42 2.07 11.04
C LEU A 243 -12.31 1.77 9.85
N THR A 244 -12.03 0.71 9.09
CA THR A 244 -12.94 0.22 8.06
C THR A 244 -14.32 -0.07 8.64
N GLY A 245 -14.40 -0.84 9.73
CA GLY A 245 -15.68 -1.18 10.38
C GLY A 245 -16.46 0.06 10.81
N ILE A 246 -15.79 1.02 11.44
CA ILE A 246 -16.39 2.29 11.86
C ILE A 246 -16.87 3.11 10.66
N ASN A 247 -16.02 3.26 9.63
CA ASN A 247 -16.33 4.03 8.43
C ASN A 247 -17.49 3.42 7.64
N MET A 248 -17.59 2.08 7.57
CA MET A 248 -18.63 1.39 6.82
C MET A 248 -20.04 1.76 7.32
N LEU A 249 -20.23 1.94 8.63
CA LEU A 249 -21.53 2.31 9.21
C LEU A 249 -22.11 3.59 8.59
N ARG A 250 -21.26 4.56 8.23
CA ARG A 250 -21.67 5.80 7.57
C ARG A 250 -21.59 5.73 6.03
N ILE A 251 -20.68 4.94 5.49
CA ILE A 251 -20.50 4.82 4.03
C ILE A 251 -21.63 4.01 3.38
N ILE A 252 -22.31 3.11 4.12
CA ILE A 252 -23.45 2.34 3.59
C ILE A 252 -24.58 3.24 3.09
N SER A 253 -24.84 4.36 3.78
CA SER A 253 -25.85 5.36 3.40
C SER A 253 -25.35 6.38 2.37
N ALA A 254 -24.09 6.29 1.93
CA ALA A 254 -23.54 7.18 0.92
C ALA A 254 -23.98 6.78 -0.50
N ASN A 255 -23.66 7.65 -1.47
CA ASN A 255 -23.92 7.41 -2.88
C ASN A 255 -23.32 6.06 -3.35
N SER A 256 -23.99 5.43 -4.30
CA SER A 256 -23.62 4.10 -4.81
C SER A 256 -22.17 4.00 -5.29
N ARG A 257 -21.62 5.08 -5.85
CA ARG A 257 -20.22 5.21 -6.26
C ARG A 257 -19.26 5.20 -5.08
N THR A 258 -19.50 6.04 -4.07
CA THR A 258 -18.67 6.08 -2.85
C THR A 258 -18.71 4.74 -2.12
N ARG A 259 -19.87 4.09 -2.07
CA ARG A 259 -20.02 2.76 -1.46
C ARG A 259 -19.20 1.68 -2.19
N SER A 260 -19.26 1.65 -3.51
CA SER A 260 -18.52 0.66 -4.33
C SER A 260 -17.01 0.89 -4.31
N THR A 261 -16.58 2.15 -4.39
CA THR A 261 -15.15 2.52 -4.32
C THR A 261 -14.54 2.18 -2.98
N ASN A 262 -15.21 2.51 -1.86
CA ASN A 262 -14.75 2.08 -0.54
C ASN A 262 -14.82 0.55 -0.39
N GLY A 263 -15.88 -0.10 -0.87
CA GLY A 263 -15.99 -1.56 -0.83
C GLY A 263 -14.83 -2.26 -1.54
N PHE A 264 -14.37 -1.72 -2.67
CA PHE A 264 -13.19 -2.21 -3.36
C PHE A 264 -11.89 -2.03 -2.57
N LEU A 265 -11.68 -0.87 -1.93
CA LEU A 265 -10.53 -0.65 -1.05
C LEU A 265 -10.50 -1.65 0.11
N VAL A 266 -11.65 -1.90 0.73
CA VAL A 266 -11.80 -2.86 1.83
C VAL A 266 -11.52 -4.29 1.37
N LEU A 267 -12.02 -4.68 0.19
CA LEU A 267 -11.75 -6.00 -0.36
C LEU A 267 -10.27 -6.19 -0.66
N MET A 268 -9.60 -5.19 -1.25
CA MET A 268 -8.15 -5.24 -1.47
C MET A 268 -7.38 -5.30 -0.15
N ALA A 269 -7.84 -4.61 0.90
CA ALA A 269 -7.20 -4.65 2.21
C ALA A 269 -7.33 -6.02 2.88
N ALA A 270 -8.50 -6.63 2.77
CA ALA A 270 -8.75 -7.99 3.25
C ALA A 270 -7.88 -9.02 2.51
N VAL A 271 -7.78 -8.90 1.18
CA VAL A 271 -6.90 -9.77 0.38
C VAL A 271 -5.44 -9.58 0.77
N ALA A 272 -4.95 -8.34 0.86
CA ALA A 272 -3.58 -8.07 1.24
C ALA A 272 -3.25 -8.61 2.65
N THR A 273 -4.20 -8.50 3.57
CA THR A 273 -4.09 -9.08 4.92
C THR A 273 -4.00 -10.60 4.88
N LEU A 274 -4.86 -11.28 4.09
CA LEU A 274 -4.79 -12.73 3.93
C LEU A 274 -3.47 -13.17 3.29
N LEU A 275 -3.01 -12.47 2.26
CA LEU A 275 -1.75 -12.77 1.59
C LEU A 275 -0.54 -12.57 2.49
N LEU A 276 -0.56 -11.57 3.37
CA LEU A 276 0.49 -11.37 4.37
C LEU A 276 0.66 -12.59 5.29
N PHE A 277 -0.43 -13.32 5.59
CA PHE A 277 -0.35 -14.56 6.38
C PHE A 277 0.03 -15.80 5.57
N VAL A 278 -0.32 -15.83 4.27
CA VAL A 278 -0.11 -17.01 3.42
C VAL A 278 1.26 -16.99 2.73
N ASP A 279 1.74 -15.81 2.34
CA ASP A 279 2.99 -15.58 1.61
C ASP A 279 3.93 -14.70 2.44
N SER A 280 4.77 -15.37 3.21
CA SER A 280 5.79 -14.80 4.09
C SER A 280 7.03 -14.31 3.35
N ASP A 281 7.31 -14.81 2.13
CA ASP A 281 8.49 -14.39 1.36
C ASP A 281 8.34 -12.94 0.87
N ASN A 282 7.12 -12.55 0.52
CA ASN A 282 6.81 -11.20 0.07
C ASN A 282 6.16 -10.35 1.17
N PHE A 283 6.51 -10.60 2.43
CA PHE A 283 5.93 -9.87 3.57
C PHE A 283 5.98 -8.33 3.43
N PRO A 284 7.11 -7.70 3.04
CA PRO A 284 7.16 -6.25 2.86
C PRO A 284 6.22 -5.74 1.77
N ALA A 285 5.91 -6.58 0.77
CA ALA A 285 5.03 -6.23 -0.33
C ALA A 285 3.60 -6.00 0.14
N TYR A 286 3.06 -6.95 0.91
CA TYR A 286 1.70 -6.88 1.42
C TYR A 286 1.58 -5.87 2.56
N LEU A 287 2.58 -5.76 3.43
CA LEU A 287 2.54 -4.77 4.53
C LEU A 287 2.45 -3.33 4.00
N THR A 288 3.25 -2.99 2.99
CA THR A 288 3.21 -1.65 2.38
C THR A 288 1.85 -1.36 1.76
N LEU A 289 1.25 -2.35 1.09
CA LEU A 289 -0.09 -2.23 0.53
C LEU A 289 -1.16 -2.07 1.62
N ILE A 290 -1.04 -2.79 2.74
CA ILE A 290 -1.91 -2.63 3.91
C ILE A 290 -1.76 -1.20 4.46
N ASN A 291 -0.55 -0.67 4.57
CA ASN A 291 -0.30 0.69 5.06
C ASN A 291 -0.90 1.76 4.13
N ILE A 292 -0.82 1.57 2.81
CA ILE A 292 -1.52 2.40 1.83
C ILE A 292 -3.05 2.38 2.07
N LEU A 293 -3.63 1.19 2.22
CA LEU A 293 -5.08 1.03 2.35
C LEU A 293 -5.57 1.50 3.73
N ALA A 294 -4.79 1.29 4.78
CA ALA A 294 -5.02 1.83 6.11
C ALA A 294 -4.99 3.36 6.09
N ALA A 295 -4.03 3.98 5.39
CA ALA A 295 -4.00 5.43 5.22
C ALA A 295 -5.27 5.97 4.55
N PHE A 296 -5.82 5.27 3.55
CA PHE A 296 -7.13 5.61 2.98
C PHE A 296 -8.25 5.54 4.03
N GLN A 297 -8.27 4.51 4.87
CA GLN A 297 -9.30 4.36 5.90
C GLN A 297 -9.18 5.39 7.02
N ILE A 298 -7.95 5.72 7.45
CA ILE A 298 -7.71 6.80 8.42
C ILE A 298 -8.19 8.13 7.83
N GLY A 299 -7.84 8.46 6.58
CA GLY A 299 -8.29 9.73 6.00
C GLY A 299 -9.80 9.78 5.71
N HIS A 300 -10.47 8.65 5.49
CA HIS A 300 -11.94 8.60 5.47
C HIS A 300 -12.52 8.88 6.85
N PHE A 301 -11.94 8.27 7.89
CA PHE A 301 -12.35 8.48 9.26
C PHE A 301 -12.23 9.96 9.67
N LEU A 302 -11.11 10.61 9.35
CA LEU A 302 -10.88 12.04 9.56
C LEU A 302 -12.01 12.89 8.97
N HIS A 303 -12.38 12.61 7.72
CA HIS A 303 -13.42 13.37 7.04
C HIS A 303 -14.81 13.14 7.63
N ILE A 304 -15.15 11.88 7.95
CA ILE A 304 -16.49 11.50 8.42
C ILE A 304 -16.75 12.01 9.85
N TYR A 305 -15.73 11.94 10.72
CA TYR A 305 -15.83 12.25 12.15
C TYR A 305 -15.23 13.61 12.52
N LYS A 306 -15.05 14.49 11.54
CA LYS A 306 -14.64 15.87 11.75
C LYS A 306 -15.48 16.54 12.85
N GLY A 307 -14.84 17.31 13.73
CA GLY A 307 -15.49 18.03 14.83
C GLY A 307 -15.81 17.17 16.06
N THR A 308 -15.45 15.89 16.07
CA THR A 308 -15.77 14.99 17.19
C THR A 308 -14.56 14.71 18.07
N ARG A 309 -14.80 14.57 19.39
CA ARG A 309 -13.77 14.14 20.36
C ARG A 309 -13.17 12.78 20.01
N LEU A 310 -13.95 11.91 19.39
CA LEU A 310 -13.52 10.60 18.93
C LEU A 310 -12.42 10.71 17.86
N CYS A 311 -12.57 11.63 16.91
CA CYS A 311 -11.56 11.88 15.87
C CYS A 311 -10.22 12.30 16.50
N TYR A 312 -10.25 13.28 17.41
CA TYR A 312 -9.08 13.74 18.17
C TYR A 312 -8.40 12.59 18.92
N GLY A 313 -9.18 11.85 19.73
CA GLY A 313 -8.65 10.78 20.57
C GLY A 313 -7.97 9.69 19.76
N VAL A 314 -8.61 9.23 18.68
CA VAL A 314 -8.06 8.16 17.83
C VAL A 314 -6.76 8.59 17.16
N ILE A 315 -6.69 9.79 16.55
CA ILE A 315 -5.46 10.24 15.88
C ILE A 315 -4.32 10.43 16.87
N SER A 316 -4.60 11.04 18.03
CA SER A 316 -3.58 11.23 19.06
C SER A 316 -3.03 9.89 19.56
N ALA A 317 -3.89 8.88 19.73
CA ALA A 317 -3.48 7.53 20.11
C ALA A 317 -2.64 6.89 19.00
N LEU A 318 -3.04 7.00 17.73
CA LEU A 318 -2.26 6.49 16.59
C LEU A 318 -0.86 7.10 16.56
N VAL A 319 -0.77 8.44 16.64
CA VAL A 319 0.51 9.15 16.64
C VAL A 319 1.41 8.71 17.78
N VAL A 320 0.87 8.59 19.00
CA VAL A 320 1.64 8.16 20.18
C VAL A 320 2.12 6.72 20.07
N ILE A 321 1.26 5.80 19.61
CA ILE A 321 1.63 4.39 19.46
C ILE A 321 2.68 4.23 18.36
N GLU A 322 2.52 4.91 17.22
CA GLU A 322 3.47 4.86 16.12
C GLU A 322 4.83 5.47 16.49
N LEU A 323 4.85 6.56 17.25
CA LEU A 323 6.10 7.08 17.83
C LEU A 323 6.74 6.08 18.80
N GLY A 324 5.94 5.38 19.60
CA GLY A 324 6.43 4.33 20.49
C GLY A 324 7.08 3.17 19.72
N LEU A 325 6.46 2.75 18.61
CA LEU A 325 7.01 1.71 17.72
C LEU A 325 8.29 2.18 17.02
N TYR A 326 8.31 3.41 16.52
CA TYR A 326 9.51 4.01 15.93
C TYR A 326 10.67 4.04 16.93
N VAL A 327 10.43 4.58 18.13
CA VAL A 327 11.45 4.63 19.18
C VAL A 327 11.92 3.22 19.53
N TRP A 328 11.01 2.26 19.70
CA TRP A 328 11.38 0.86 19.99
C TRP A 328 12.35 0.29 18.96
N GLU A 329 12.12 0.56 17.67
CA GLU A 329 13.02 0.05 16.62
C GLU A 329 14.41 0.67 16.67
N LEU A 330 14.55 1.93 17.06
CA LEU A 330 15.84 2.59 17.22
C LEU A 330 16.73 1.91 18.29
N TRP A 331 16.14 1.17 19.23
CA TRP A 331 16.85 0.52 20.33
C TRP A 331 17.19 -0.96 20.07
N ILE A 332 16.76 -1.56 18.96
CA ILE A 332 16.99 -2.99 18.61
C ILE A 332 18.06 -3.13 17.53
#